data_AF-A0AAV8TJA5-F1
#
_entry.id   AF-A0AAV8TJA5-F1
#
_cell.length_a   1.000
_cell.length_b   1.000
_cell.length_c   1.000
_cell.angle_alpha   90.00
_cell.angle_beta   90.00
_cell.angle_gamma   90.00
#
_symmetry.space_group_name_H-M   'P 1'
#
loop_
_entity.id
_entity.type
_entity.pdbx_description
1 polymer ?
#
loop_
_entity_poly.entity_id
_entity_poly.type
_entity_poly.pdbx_seq_one_letter_code
_entity_poly.pdbx_strand_id
1 'polypeptide(L)'
;MRSLLVAELGRRRQEATRKKLEMSFRTLKAAKAYRDLLKAVKKHIGNEDYKNHFREYVTQEFRKNSNLSDQSNVQQKIKLASDYAFLLNSVHHHKDLLMSYNIAVDRSDEMKRVMKQSAASVGLRLPEVYQS
;
A
#
# COMPACT_ATOMS: atom_id res chain seq x y z
N MET A 1 14.19 47.72 30.80
CA MET A 1 12.96 46.93 30.53
C MET A 1 12.65 46.70 29.04
N ARG A 2 12.82 47.68 28.13
CA ARG A 2 12.52 47.49 26.68
C ARG A 2 13.36 46.40 25.98
N SER A 3 14.62 46.22 26.35
CA SER A 3 15.54 45.25 25.72
C SER A 3 15.15 43.79 25.96
N LEU A 4 14.68 43.45 27.17
CA LEU A 4 14.21 42.10 27.51
C LEU A 4 12.94 41.72 26.75
N LEU A 5 12.03 42.68 26.57
CA LEU A 5 10.75 42.47 25.89
C LEU A 5 10.96 42.22 24.39
N VAL A 6 11.92 42.89 23.77
CA VAL A 6 12.32 42.65 22.36
C VAL A 6 12.96 41.26 22.18
N ALA A 7 13.84 40.85 23.12
CA ALA A 7 14.47 39.53 23.08
C ALA A 7 13.47 38.38 23.26
N GLU A 8 12.43 38.58 24.08
CA GLU A 8 11.39 37.58 24.31
C GLU A 8 10.41 37.46 23.14
N LEU A 9 10.05 38.58 22.50
CA LEU A 9 9.29 38.58 21.25
C LEU A 9 10.06 37.87 20.11
N GLY A 10 11.38 38.06 20.03
CA GLY A 10 12.24 37.35 19.09
C GLY A 10 12.22 35.83 19.29
N ARG A 11 12.33 35.36 20.53
CA ARG A 11 12.23 33.92 20.88
C ARG A 11 10.87 33.33 20.53
N ARG A 12 9.77 34.01 20.90
CA ARG A 12 8.40 33.54 20.57
C ARG A 12 8.19 33.42 19.06
N ARG A 13 8.74 34.37 18.29
CA ARG A 13 8.65 34.34 16.82
C ARG A 13 9.43 33.16 16.22
N GLN A 14 10.63 32.88 16.72
CA GLN A 14 11.42 31.71 16.30
C GLN A 14 10.77 30.37 16.69
N GLU A 15 10.11 30.31 17.85
CA GLU A 15 9.42 29.10 18.28
C GLU A 15 8.16 28.83 17.45
N ALA A 16 7.41 29.88 17.10
CA ALA A 16 6.24 29.79 16.22
C ALA A 16 6.62 29.34 14.79
N THR A 17 7.72 29.85 14.23
CA THR A 17 8.18 29.43 12.90
C THR A 17 8.65 27.98 12.89
N ARG A 18 9.34 27.53 13.95
CA ARG A 18 9.72 26.12 14.14
C ARG A 18 8.51 25.19 14.22
N LYS A 19 7.52 25.53 15.06
CA LYS A 19 6.28 24.75 15.17
C LYS A 19 5.54 24.67 13.84
N LYS A 20 5.48 25.77 13.08
CA LYS A 20 4.87 25.79 11.74
C LYS A 20 5.59 24.86 10.76
N LEU A 21 6.92 24.86 10.75
CA LEU A 21 7.72 24.00 9.87
C LEU A 21 7.52 22.50 10.19
N GLU A 22 7.55 22.15 11.48
CA GLU A 22 7.27 20.80 11.99
C GLU A 22 5.89 20.29 11.55
N MET A 23 4.86 21.14 11.70
CA MET A 23 3.50 20.78 11.28
C MET A 23 3.43 20.54 9.76
N SER A 24 3.99 21.44 8.96
CA SER A 24 4.02 21.28 7.49
C SER A 24 4.72 19.98 7.07
N PHE A 25 5.86 19.65 7.69
CA PHE A 25 6.59 18.42 7.39
C PHE A 25 5.77 17.17 7.68
N ARG A 26 5.02 17.17 8.79
CA ARG A 26 4.10 16.06 9.13
C ARG A 26 2.97 15.93 8.14
N THR A 27 2.37 17.04 7.72
CA THR A 27 1.33 17.04 6.70
C THR A 27 1.84 16.44 5.39
N LEU A 28 3.08 16.77 4.99
CA LEU A 28 3.71 16.18 3.80
C LEU A 28 3.94 14.68 3.95
N LYS A 29 4.43 14.22 5.10
CA LYS A 29 4.61 12.79 5.41
C LYS A 29 3.28 12.03 5.40
N ALA A 30 2.24 12.58 6.03
CA ALA A 30 0.91 11.98 6.05
C ALA A 30 0.31 11.90 4.64
N ALA A 31 0.42 12.97 3.85
CA ALA A 31 -0.04 12.99 2.46
C ALA A 31 0.72 11.98 1.59
N LYS A 32 2.02 11.79 1.81
CA LYS A 32 2.81 10.76 1.13
C LYS A 32 2.32 9.36 1.50
N ALA A 33 2.24 9.04 2.81
CA ALA A 33 1.77 7.74 3.28
C ALA A 33 0.37 7.40 2.76
N TYR A 34 -0.53 8.39 2.75
CA TYR A 34 -1.88 8.27 2.17
C TYR A 34 -1.84 7.88 0.69
N ARG A 35 -1.06 8.62 -0.13
CA ARG A 35 -0.94 8.34 -1.57
C ARG A 35 -0.33 6.96 -1.82
N ASP A 36 0.72 6.61 -1.08
CA ASP A 36 1.42 5.34 -1.25
C ASP A 36 0.51 4.15 -0.90
N LEU A 37 -0.24 4.24 0.21
CA LEU A 37 -1.20 3.23 0.60
C LEU A 37 -2.35 3.09 -0.41
N LEU A 38 -2.94 4.21 -0.85
CA LEU A 38 -3.99 4.17 -1.87
C LEU A 38 -3.49 3.59 -3.20
N LYS A 39 -2.26 3.91 -3.59
CA LYS A 39 -1.64 3.34 -4.80
C LYS A 39 -1.45 1.83 -4.65
N ALA A 40 -1.00 1.36 -3.49
CA ALA A 40 -0.83 -0.06 -3.21
C ALA A 40 -2.18 -0.80 -3.22
N VAL A 41 -3.20 -0.25 -2.55
CA VAL A 41 -4.57 -0.78 -2.54
C VAL A 41 -5.13 -0.89 -3.96
N LYS A 42 -5.03 0.18 -4.75
CA LYS A 42 -5.50 0.20 -6.14
C LYS A 42 -4.78 -0.84 -7.01
N LYS A 43 -3.46 -1.00 -6.81
CA LYS A 43 -2.64 -1.92 -7.62
C LYS A 43 -2.96 -3.38 -7.31
N HIS A 44 -3.13 -3.71 -6.03
CA HIS A 44 -3.06 -5.10 -5.57
C HIS A 44 -4.40 -5.70 -5.16
N ILE A 45 -5.33 -4.89 -4.66
CA ILE A 45 -6.65 -5.39 -4.25
C ILE A 45 -7.60 -5.43 -5.47
N GLY A 46 -7.52 -4.43 -6.35
CA GLY A 46 -8.33 -4.33 -7.58
C GLY A 46 -9.41 -3.24 -7.51
N ASN A 47 -10.09 -2.98 -8.63
CA ASN A 47 -11.08 -1.91 -8.78
C ASN A 47 -12.54 -2.42 -8.92
N GLU A 48 -12.83 -3.68 -8.57
CA GLU A 48 -14.22 -4.16 -8.59
C GLU A 48 -15.04 -3.46 -7.49
N ASP A 49 -16.36 -3.37 -7.67
CA ASP A 49 -17.22 -2.54 -6.82
C ASP A 49 -17.13 -2.90 -5.33
N TYR A 50 -17.02 -4.17 -4.98
CA TYR A 50 -16.82 -4.61 -3.59
C TYR A 50 -15.42 -4.29 -3.04
N LYS A 51 -14.43 -4.05 -3.91
CA LYS A 51 -13.04 -3.70 -3.53
C LYS A 51 -12.86 -2.19 -3.32
N ASN A 52 -13.80 -1.38 -3.83
CA ASN A 52 -13.81 0.07 -3.60
C ASN A 52 -13.98 0.43 -2.11
N HIS A 53 -14.58 -0.45 -1.32
CA HIS A 53 -14.72 -0.29 0.13
C HIS A 53 -13.38 -0.12 0.86
N PHE A 54 -12.30 -0.75 0.38
CA PHE A 54 -10.97 -0.58 1.00
C PHE A 54 -10.43 0.83 0.81
N ARG A 55 -10.61 1.38 -0.40
CA ARG A 55 -10.16 2.74 -0.71
C ARG A 55 -10.99 3.77 0.07
N GLU A 56 -12.31 3.58 0.14
CA GLU A 56 -13.18 4.41 0.96
C GLU A 56 -12.81 4.34 2.45
N TYR A 57 -12.58 3.14 2.96
CA TYR A 57 -12.16 2.93 4.34
C TYR A 57 -10.86 3.67 4.65
N VAL A 58 -9.83 3.54 3.80
CA VAL A 58 -8.56 4.29 3.96
C VAL A 58 -8.82 5.80 3.94
N THR A 59 -9.62 6.31 3.00
CA THR A 59 -9.96 7.74 2.95
C THR A 59 -10.69 8.20 4.21
N GLN A 60 -11.64 7.41 4.73
CA GLN A 60 -12.37 7.71 5.95
C GLN A 60 -11.45 7.72 7.17
N GLU A 61 -10.55 6.75 7.30
CA GLU A 61 -9.59 6.68 8.41
C GLU A 61 -8.66 7.90 8.41
N PHE A 62 -8.12 8.31 7.26
CA PHE A 62 -7.29 9.51 7.19
C PHE A 62 -8.07 10.79 7.52
N ARG A 63 -9.36 10.87 7.15
CA ARG A 63 -10.24 12.00 7.50
C ARG A 63 -10.56 12.04 9.00
N LYS A 64 -10.89 10.90 9.63
CA LYS A 64 -11.15 10.83 11.08
C LYS A 64 -9.96 11.29 11.90
N ASN A 65 -8.75 11.00 11.43
CA ASN A 65 -7.50 11.33 12.10
C ASN A 65 -6.94 12.72 11.73
N SER A 66 -7.66 13.55 10.94
CA SER A 66 -7.16 14.86 10.48
C SER A 66 -7.02 15.90 11.60
N ASN A 67 -7.81 15.75 12.66
CA ASN A 67 -7.89 16.71 13.77
C ASN A 67 -7.08 16.27 15.00
N LEU A 68 -6.26 15.22 14.87
CA LEU A 68 -5.42 14.74 15.96
C LEU A 68 -4.36 15.79 16.31
N SER A 69 -4.37 16.20 17.58
CA SER A 69 -3.42 17.17 18.12
C SER A 69 -2.20 16.50 18.78
N ASP A 70 -2.31 15.22 19.17
CA ASP A 70 -1.21 14.48 19.76
C ASP A 70 -0.16 14.09 18.70
N GLN A 71 1.02 14.69 18.84
CA GLN A 71 2.18 14.46 18.01
C GLN A 71 2.61 12.99 17.93
N SER A 72 2.60 12.27 19.07
CA SER A 72 3.09 10.89 19.12
C SER A 72 2.13 9.98 18.33
N ASN A 73 0.83 10.12 18.59
CA ASN A 73 -0.22 9.37 17.90
C ASN A 73 -0.22 9.63 16.38
N VAL A 74 -0.06 10.89 15.96
CA VAL A 74 0.05 11.24 14.53
C VAL A 74 1.24 10.53 13.87
N GLN A 75 2.42 10.55 14.50
CA GLN A 75 3.59 9.86 13.96
C GLN A 75 3.39 8.34 13.90
N GLN A 76 2.80 7.74 14.93
CA GLN A 76 2.49 6.31 14.96
C GLN A 76 1.53 5.92 13.84
N LYS A 77 0.47 6.70 13.59
CA LYS A 77 -0.49 6.43 12.52
C LYS A 77 0.12 6.60 11.12
N ILE A 78 0.97 7.61 10.92
CA ILE A 78 1.71 7.79 9.65
C ILE A 78 2.64 6.59 9.40
N LYS A 79 3.35 6.13 10.45
CA LYS A 79 4.19 4.95 10.36
C LYS A 79 3.37 3.71 10.04
N LEU A 80 2.26 3.49 10.73
CA LEU A 80 1.36 2.36 10.51
C LEU A 80 0.86 2.30 9.05
N ALA A 81 0.41 3.44 8.49
CA ALA A 81 -0.01 3.49 7.09
C ALA A 81 1.12 3.15 6.11
N SER A 82 2.35 3.61 6.42
CA SER A 82 3.53 3.30 5.61
C SER A 82 3.90 1.81 5.70
N ASP A 83 3.84 1.23 6.89
CA ASP A 83 4.11 -0.19 7.15
C ASP A 83 3.10 -1.08 6.40
N TYR A 84 1.81 -0.71 6.39
CA TYR A 84 0.81 -1.41 5.59
C TYR A 84 1.04 -1.31 4.09
N ALA A 85 1.41 -0.12 3.59
CA ALA A 85 1.75 0.05 2.19
C ALA A 85 2.96 -0.81 1.79
N PHE A 86 3.97 -0.88 2.67
CA PHE A 86 5.14 -1.75 2.48
C PHE A 86 4.73 -3.23 2.47
N LEU A 87 3.99 -3.69 3.47
CA LEU A 87 3.51 -5.06 3.58
C LEU A 87 2.74 -5.49 2.33
N LEU A 88 1.77 -4.69 1.88
CA LEU A 88 0.93 -5.03 0.75
C LEU A 88 1.76 -5.18 -0.54
N ASN A 89 2.72 -4.28 -0.75
CA ASN A 89 3.62 -4.35 -1.90
C ASN A 89 4.55 -5.57 -1.83
N SER A 90 5.13 -5.86 -0.67
CA SER A 90 6.05 -6.98 -0.48
C SER A 90 5.34 -8.33 -0.68
N VAL A 91 4.14 -8.51 -0.09
CA VAL A 91 3.35 -9.73 -0.24
C VAL A 91 3.01 -9.99 -1.70
N HIS A 92 2.55 -8.96 -2.42
CA HIS A 92 2.22 -9.11 -3.84
C HIS A 92 3.46 -9.33 -4.71
N HIS A 93 4.56 -8.67 -4.40
CA HIS A 93 5.83 -8.92 -5.09
C HIS A 93 6.28 -10.39 -4.93
N HIS A 94 6.19 -10.95 -3.72
CA HIS A 94 6.49 -12.36 -3.49
C HIS A 94 5.50 -13.29 -4.17
N LYS A 95 4.21 -12.94 -4.19
CA LYS A 95 3.19 -13.69 -4.93
C LYS A 95 3.51 -13.75 -6.43
N ASP A 96 3.81 -12.59 -7.03
CA ASP A 96 4.19 -12.49 -8.45
C ASP A 96 5.44 -13.33 -8.74
N LEU A 97 6.42 -13.30 -7.84
CA LEU A 97 7.64 -14.11 -7.94
C LEU A 97 7.33 -15.61 -7.91
N LEU A 98 6.53 -16.08 -6.95
CA LEU A 98 6.13 -17.50 -6.85
C LEU A 98 5.35 -17.97 -8.09
N MET A 99 4.49 -17.10 -8.64
CA MET A 99 3.79 -17.35 -9.89
C MET A 99 4.76 -17.42 -11.08
N SER A 100 5.78 -16.55 -11.13
CA SER A 100 6.78 -16.54 -12.21
C SER A 100 7.65 -17.81 -12.25
N TYR A 101 7.88 -18.44 -11.11
CA TYR A 101 8.62 -19.71 -11.02
C TYR A 101 7.72 -20.93 -11.26
N ASN A 102 6.45 -20.75 -11.62
CA ASN A 102 5.45 -21.82 -11.73
C ASN A 102 5.30 -22.67 -10.45
N ILE A 103 5.69 -22.13 -9.27
CA ILE A 103 5.58 -22.86 -8.00
C ILE A 103 4.11 -22.99 -7.58
N ALA A 104 3.28 -22.01 -7.97
CA ALA A 104 1.86 -21.96 -7.68
C ALA A 104 0.97 -22.60 -8.78
N VAL A 105 1.55 -23.14 -9.85
CA VAL A 105 0.83 -23.88 -10.90
C VAL A 105 0.84 -25.35 -10.54
N ASP A 106 -0.33 -25.99 -10.48
CA ASP A 106 -0.40 -27.44 -10.33
C ASP A 106 0.28 -28.08 -11.55
N ARG A 107 1.42 -28.72 -11.33
CA ARG A 107 2.18 -29.38 -12.40
C ARG A 107 1.35 -30.46 -13.10
N SER A 108 0.36 -31.03 -12.43
CA SER A 108 -0.58 -31.99 -12.99
C SER A 108 -1.40 -31.38 -14.13
N ASP A 109 -1.95 -30.19 -13.91
CA ASP A 109 -2.77 -29.49 -14.90
C ASP A 109 -1.95 -28.96 -16.06
N GLU A 110 -0.74 -28.45 -15.79
CA GLU A 110 0.18 -28.01 -16.85
C GLU A 110 0.62 -29.21 -17.71
N MET A 111 0.89 -30.36 -17.10
CA MET A 111 1.21 -31.59 -17.83
C MET A 111 0.04 -32.08 -18.68
N LYS A 112 -1.20 -32.07 -18.17
CA LYS A 112 -2.40 -32.38 -18.95
C LYS A 112 -2.53 -31.44 -20.15
N ARG A 113 -2.32 -30.14 -19.96
CA ARG A 113 -2.38 -29.12 -21.02
C ARG A 113 -1.32 -29.37 -22.11
N VAL A 114 -0.07 -29.62 -21.72
CA VAL A 114 1.03 -29.92 -22.65
C VAL A 114 0.77 -31.22 -23.40
N MET A 115 0.37 -32.31 -22.72
CA MET A 115 0.03 -33.58 -23.38
C MET A 115 -1.12 -33.41 -24.38
N LYS A 116 -2.12 -32.58 -24.08
CA LYS A 116 -3.23 -32.29 -25.00
C LYS A 116 -2.76 -31.55 -26.24
N GLN A 117 -1.85 -30.58 -26.08
CA GLN A 117 -1.24 -29.86 -27.19
C GLN A 117 -0.34 -30.76 -28.05
N SER A 118 0.49 -31.60 -27.43
CA SER A 118 1.38 -32.54 -28.13
C SER A 118 0.61 -33.63 -28.87
N ALA A 119 -0.46 -34.17 -28.28
CA ALA A 119 -1.31 -35.15 -28.97
C ALA A 119 -1.98 -34.49 -30.18
N ALA A 120 -2.55 -33.29 -30.02
CA ALA A 120 -3.22 -32.57 -31.10
C ALA A 120 -2.27 -32.21 -32.25
N SER A 121 -1.01 -31.85 -31.97
CA SER A 121 -0.04 -31.50 -33.02
C SER A 121 0.34 -32.67 -33.91
N VAL A 122 0.23 -33.91 -33.43
CA VAL A 122 0.43 -35.13 -34.22
C VAL A 122 -0.89 -35.78 -34.69
N GLY A 123 -2.02 -35.08 -34.53
CA GLY A 123 -3.34 -35.56 -34.96
C GLY A 123 -3.97 -36.62 -34.05
N LEU A 124 -3.42 -36.82 -32.85
CA LEU A 124 -3.93 -37.76 -31.85
C LEU A 124 -4.82 -37.06 -30.82
N ARG A 125 -5.71 -37.83 -30.18
CA ARG A 125 -6.56 -37.37 -29.08
C ARG A 125 -6.19 -38.10 -27.79
N LEU A 126 -6.27 -37.40 -26.66
CA LEU A 126 -6.05 -38.02 -25.35
C LEU A 126 -7.23 -38.92 -24.94
N PRO A 127 -6.99 -40.03 -24.23
CA PRO A 127 -8.06 -40.90 -23.68
C PRO A 127 -9.02 -40.14 -22.74
N GLU A 128 -10.26 -40.61 -22.62
CA GLU A 128 -11.33 -39.97 -21.83
C GLU A 128 -10.95 -39.69 -20.36
N VAL A 129 -10.15 -40.56 -19.76
CA VAL A 129 -9.61 -40.40 -18.39
C VAL A 129 -8.75 -39.14 -18.20
N TYR A 130 -8.28 -38.50 -19.28
CA TYR A 130 -7.51 -37.25 -19.26
C TYR A 130 -8.30 -36.05 -19.81
N GLN A 131 -9.57 -36.23 -20.18
CA GLN A 131 -10.43 -35.16 -20.71
C GLN A 131 -11.21 -34.41 -19.62
N SER A 132 -11.20 -34.92 -18.38
CA SER A 132 -11.80 -34.31 -17.18
C SER A 132 -10.88 -33.32 -16.47
#